data_AF-A0A7X9MKJ7-F1
#
_entry.id   AF-A0A7X9MKJ7-F1
#
_cell.length_a   1.000
_cell.length_b   1.000
_cell.length_c   1.000
_cell.angle_alpha   90.00
_cell.angle_beta   90.00
_cell.angle_gamma   90.00
#
_symmetry.space_group_name_H-M   'P 1'
#
loop_
_entity.id
_entity.type
_entity.pdbx_description
1 polymer ?
#
loop_
_entity_poly.entity_id
_entity_poly.type
_entity_poly.pdbx_seq_one_letter_code
_entity_poly.pdbx_strand_id
1 'polypeptide(L)'
;MEIGSVSRTYDGRVALRFQRAFPYSPDRVWRVLTDPECLRCWFPAAVEFELAPGIPVEFHRADERAGGSGPLSGHTSDGSILVVRPGHVLEYLWDSDVVHWEIAPDGSGGCWLTLTHTAEDEDDALAHGAGWHAGFEVIEAQLEGRPIDWSPRERAAELAEHYRRPSA
;
A
#
# COMPACT_ATOMS: atom_id res chain seq x y z
N MET A 1 -12.66 -14.44 -0.66
CA MET A 1 -11.56 -13.49 -0.91
C MET A 1 -12.15 -12.11 -0.72
N GLU A 2 -11.70 -11.38 0.29
CA GLU A 2 -12.27 -10.06 0.63
C GLU A 2 -11.62 -9.01 -0.27
N ILE A 3 -12.07 -8.92 -1.52
CA ILE A 3 -11.62 -7.90 -2.47
C ILE A 3 -12.00 -6.52 -1.93
N GLY A 4 -11.12 -5.52 -2.08
CA GLY A 4 -11.39 -4.16 -1.63
C GLY A 4 -12.69 -3.61 -2.23
N SER A 5 -13.30 -2.62 -1.57
CA SER A 5 -14.49 -1.94 -2.10
C SER A 5 -14.09 -0.72 -2.93
N VAL A 6 -14.82 -0.45 -4.01
CA VAL A 6 -14.62 0.73 -4.85
C VAL A 6 -15.80 1.67 -4.70
N SER A 7 -15.53 2.96 -4.53
CA SER A 7 -16.54 4.00 -4.39
C SER A 7 -16.14 5.26 -5.15
N ARG A 8 -17.11 6.10 -5.53
CA ARG A 8 -16.83 7.42 -6.11
C ARG A 8 -16.77 8.47 -5.02
N THR A 9 -15.76 9.31 -5.10
CA THR A 9 -15.59 10.51 -4.28
C THR A 9 -16.48 11.64 -4.78
N TYR A 10 -16.66 12.69 -3.98
CA TYR A 10 -17.51 13.83 -4.34
C TYR A 10 -16.94 14.66 -5.49
N ASP A 11 -15.61 14.71 -5.63
CA ASP A 11 -14.87 15.39 -6.68
C ASP A 11 -14.76 14.56 -7.98
N GLY A 12 -15.37 13.37 -8.03
CA GLY A 12 -15.48 12.54 -9.23
C GLY A 12 -14.38 11.50 -9.41
N ARG A 13 -13.38 11.48 -8.52
CA ARG A 13 -12.33 10.46 -8.43
C ARG A 13 -12.84 9.13 -7.89
N VAL A 14 -12.05 8.08 -7.99
CA VAL A 14 -12.39 6.74 -7.51
C VAL A 14 -11.56 6.36 -6.29
N ALA A 15 -12.22 5.96 -5.21
CA ALA A 15 -11.60 5.51 -3.97
C ALA A 15 -11.73 3.98 -3.83
N LEU A 16 -10.60 3.29 -3.84
CA LEU A 16 -10.44 1.88 -3.51
C LEU A 16 -10.10 1.74 -2.02
N ARG A 17 -10.92 0.98 -1.28
CA ARG A 17 -10.79 0.81 0.17
C ARG A 17 -10.57 -0.64 0.55
N PHE A 18 -9.56 -0.90 1.37
CA PHE A 18 -9.38 -2.16 2.07
C PHE A 18 -9.46 -1.93 3.58
N GLN A 19 -10.01 -2.90 4.30
CA GLN A 19 -10.02 -2.88 5.75
C GLN A 19 -9.74 -4.27 6.28
N ARG A 20 -8.82 -4.38 7.24
CA ARG A 20 -8.43 -5.64 7.88
C ARG A 20 -8.32 -5.46 9.38
N ALA A 21 -8.76 -6.46 10.13
CA ALA A 21 -8.53 -6.55 11.57
C ALA A 21 -7.22 -7.28 11.81
N PHE A 22 -6.40 -6.74 12.71
CA PHE A 22 -5.14 -7.35 13.14
C PHE A 22 -5.14 -7.52 14.66
N PRO A 23 -4.81 -8.72 15.19
CA PRO A 23 -4.69 -8.97 16.63
C PRO A 23 -3.36 -8.44 17.19
N TYR A 24 -2.91 -7.28 16.70
CA TYR A 24 -1.63 -6.65 17.02
C TYR A 24 -1.84 -5.19 17.39
N SER A 25 -0.96 -4.66 18.25
CA SER A 25 -1.07 -3.26 18.65
C SER A 25 -0.90 -2.31 17.45
N PRO A 26 -1.54 -1.13 17.48
CA PRO A 26 -1.37 -0.10 16.46
C PRO A 26 0.10 0.22 16.16
N ASP A 27 0.95 0.30 17.19
CA ASP A 27 2.39 0.58 17.04
C ASP A 27 3.12 -0.51 16.25
N ARG A 28 2.74 -1.78 16.44
CA ARG A 28 3.36 -2.89 15.72
C ARG A 28 2.99 -2.85 14.24
N VAL A 29 1.73 -2.57 13.93
CA VAL A 29 1.24 -2.42 12.56
C VAL A 29 1.85 -1.19 11.91
N TRP A 30 1.92 -0.07 12.63
CA TRP A 30 2.57 1.16 12.17
C TRP A 30 4.02 0.94 11.75
N ARG A 31 4.77 0.15 12.52
CA ARG A 31 6.15 -0.19 12.18
C ARG A 31 6.25 -0.91 10.84
N VAL A 32 5.38 -1.90 10.58
CA VAL A 32 5.38 -2.61 9.29
C VAL A 32 5.05 -1.68 8.12
N LEU A 33 4.25 -0.64 8.35
CA LEU A 33 3.89 0.35 7.34
C LEU A 33 4.94 1.41 7.06
N THR A 34 5.88 1.63 7.98
CA THR A 34 6.78 2.80 7.94
C THR A 34 8.26 2.46 8.00
N ASP A 35 8.62 1.28 8.52
CA ASP A 35 10.01 0.81 8.55
C ASP A 35 10.46 0.47 7.11
N PRO A 36 11.55 1.09 6.61
CA PRO A 36 12.02 0.86 5.25
C PRO A 36 12.32 -0.60 4.93
N GLU A 37 12.78 -1.39 5.90
CA GLU A 37 13.05 -2.81 5.68
C GLU A 37 11.75 -3.59 5.49
N CYS A 38 10.72 -3.27 6.26
CA CYS A 38 9.39 -3.85 6.12
C CYS A 38 8.73 -3.47 4.79
N LEU A 39 8.73 -2.18 4.44
CA LEU A 39 8.16 -1.64 3.21
C LEU A 39 8.73 -2.31 1.97
N ARG A 40 10.04 -2.54 1.93
CA ARG A 40 10.72 -3.18 0.79
C ARG A 40 10.22 -4.60 0.48
N CYS A 41 9.52 -5.25 1.41
CA CYS A 41 8.99 -6.59 1.20
C CYS A 41 7.57 -6.60 0.62
N TRP A 42 6.77 -5.54 0.82
CA TRP A 42 5.34 -5.56 0.48
C TRP A 42 4.89 -4.39 -0.39
N PHE A 43 5.60 -3.27 -0.36
CA PHE A 43 5.20 -2.08 -1.09
C PHE A 43 5.38 -2.29 -2.61
N PRO A 44 4.40 -1.88 -3.45
CA PRO A 44 4.49 -2.11 -4.89
C PRO A 44 5.65 -1.37 -5.58
N ALA A 45 6.18 -0.32 -4.95
CA ALA A 45 7.33 0.46 -5.39
C ALA A 45 8.51 0.35 -4.40
N ALA A 46 9.72 0.66 -4.88
CA ALA A 46 10.83 0.94 -3.98
C ALA A 46 10.70 2.38 -3.48
N VAL A 47 10.56 2.54 -2.17
CA VAL A 47 10.41 3.83 -1.50
C VAL A 47 11.15 3.83 -0.17
N GLU A 48 11.71 4.98 0.19
CA GLU A 48 12.21 5.28 1.53
C GLU A 48 11.40 6.45 2.07
N PHE A 49 10.55 6.21 3.07
CA PHE A 49 9.76 7.28 3.67
C PHE A 49 10.57 7.99 4.75
N GLU A 50 10.86 9.26 4.53
CA GLU A 50 11.15 10.19 5.62
C GLU A 50 9.82 10.74 6.15
N LEU A 51 9.44 10.30 7.35
CA LEU A 51 8.11 10.54 7.94
C LEU A 51 7.95 11.95 8.49
N ALA A 52 7.95 12.96 7.62
CA ALA A 52 7.59 14.32 7.97
C ALA A 52 6.72 14.96 6.87
N PRO A 53 5.65 15.70 7.24
CA PRO A 53 4.80 16.38 6.25
C PRO A 53 5.59 17.34 5.37
N GLY A 54 5.28 17.36 4.08
CA GLY A 54 5.93 18.21 3.07
C GLY A 54 7.27 17.68 2.56
N ILE A 55 7.73 16.52 3.02
CA ILE A 55 8.92 15.88 2.46
C ILE A 55 8.57 15.22 1.13
N PRO A 56 9.33 15.51 0.05
CA PRO A 56 9.18 14.81 -1.22
C PRO A 56 9.54 13.34 -1.06
N VAL A 57 8.83 12.48 -1.77
CA VAL A 57 9.05 11.04 -1.80
C VAL A 57 9.21 10.62 -3.25
N GLU A 58 10.30 9.94 -3.55
CA GLU A 58 10.52 9.33 -4.86
C GLU A 58 10.07 7.86 -4.81
N PHE A 59 9.14 7.51 -5.69
CA PHE A 59 8.68 6.13 -5.86
C PHE A 59 9.30 5.54 -7.11
N HIS A 60 10.13 4.52 -6.94
CA HIS A 60 10.78 3.84 -8.07
C HIS A 60 10.05 2.54 -8.38
N ARG A 61 9.69 2.34 -9.65
CA ARG A 61 9.08 1.09 -10.09
C ARG A 61 10.05 -0.07 -9.86
N ALA A 62 9.55 -1.15 -9.27
CA ALA A 62 10.39 -2.24 -8.78
C ALA A 62 11.01 -3.16 -9.87
N ASP A 63 10.91 -2.83 -11.16
CA ASP A 63 11.50 -3.61 -12.27
C ASP A 63 13.03 -3.48 -12.38
N GLU A 64 13.64 -2.57 -11.62
CA GLU A 64 15.06 -2.24 -11.77
C GLU A 64 15.99 -2.87 -10.71
N ARG A 65 15.48 -3.74 -9.82
CA ARG A 65 16.35 -4.53 -8.93
C ARG A 65 16.85 -5.83 -9.54
N ALA A 66 16.48 -6.13 -10.79
CA ALA A 66 17.03 -7.25 -11.55
C ALA A 66 18.46 -6.94 -12.03
N GLY A 67 19.41 -6.76 -11.10
CA GLY A 67 20.84 -6.70 -11.42
C GLY A 67 21.60 -5.53 -10.82
N GLY A 68 21.93 -5.61 -9.53
CA GLY A 68 23.04 -4.87 -8.95
C GLY A 68 22.68 -3.56 -8.24
N SER A 69 23.57 -3.20 -7.32
CA SER A 69 23.64 -1.92 -6.61
C SER A 69 24.04 -0.77 -7.55
N GLY A 70 23.31 -0.60 -8.66
CA GLY A 70 23.41 0.53 -9.57
C GLY A 70 22.32 1.57 -9.26
N PRO A 71 22.47 2.81 -9.75
CA PRO A 71 21.42 3.82 -9.61
C PRO A 71 20.12 3.34 -10.27
N LEU A 72 19.00 3.50 -9.57
CA LEU A 72 17.64 3.25 -10.08
C LEU A 72 17.43 4.20 -11.27
N SER A 73 17.26 3.66 -12.47
CA SER A 73 17.33 4.44 -13.70
C SER A 73 16.09 4.20 -14.56
N GLY A 74 14.93 4.30 -13.91
CA GLY A 74 13.61 4.04 -14.48
C GLY A 74 12.62 5.13 -14.10
N HIS A 75 11.38 4.97 -14.57
CA HIS A 75 10.29 5.90 -14.31
C HIS A 75 10.13 6.10 -12.81
N THR A 76 10.48 7.31 -12.37
CA THR A 76 10.30 7.77 -10.99
C THR A 76 8.99 8.53 -10.95
N SER A 77 8.14 8.15 -10.01
CA SER A 77 6.91 8.87 -9.70
C SER A 77 7.20 9.80 -8.54
N ASP A 78 6.78 11.06 -8.68
CA ASP A 78 6.94 12.07 -7.65
C ASP A 78 5.80 11.97 -6.64
N GLY A 79 6.11 12.22 -5.37
CA GLY A 79 5.10 12.28 -4.33
C GLY A 79 5.54 13.10 -3.14
N SER A 80 4.68 13.17 -2.14
CA SER A 80 5.01 13.88 -0.89
C SER A 80 4.18 13.37 0.27
N ILE A 81 4.77 13.40 1.46
CA ILE A 81 4.04 13.09 2.69
C ILE A 81 3.07 14.23 3.00
N LEU A 82 1.77 13.91 3.10
CA LEU A 82 0.71 14.87 3.39
C LEU A 82 0.41 14.91 4.89
N VAL A 83 0.26 13.74 5.53
CA VAL A 83 -0.07 13.61 6.95
C VAL A 83 0.72 12.48 7.58
N VAL A 84 1.29 12.75 8.76
CA VAL A 84 1.87 11.72 9.64
C VAL A 84 1.34 11.93 11.05
N ARG A 85 0.59 10.95 11.55
CA ARG A 85 0.27 10.78 12.97
C ARG A 85 0.75 9.39 13.39
N PRO A 86 1.91 9.29 14.06
CA PRO A 86 2.49 8.02 14.45
C PRO A 86 1.48 7.10 15.14
N GLY A 87 1.43 5.84 14.74
CA GLY A 87 0.50 4.84 15.27
C GLY A 87 -0.95 4.97 14.79
N HIS A 88 -1.28 5.97 13.95
CA HIS A 88 -2.66 6.31 13.63
C HIS A 88 -2.93 6.61 12.15
N VAL A 89 -2.19 7.53 11.53
CA VAL A 89 -2.49 7.99 10.16
C VAL A 89 -1.21 8.23 9.39
N LEU A 90 -1.12 7.67 8.19
CA LEU A 90 -0.11 8.00 7.19
C LEU A 90 -0.82 8.32 5.88
N GLU A 91 -0.61 9.52 5.36
CA GLU A 91 -1.17 9.95 4.08
C GLU A 91 -0.06 10.54 3.21
N TYR A 92 -0.03 10.13 1.95
CA TYR A 92 0.91 10.65 0.97
C TYR A 92 0.31 10.73 -0.42
N LEU A 93 0.86 11.66 -1.19
CA LEU A 93 0.65 11.77 -2.62
C LEU A 93 1.60 10.80 -3.34
N TRP A 94 1.10 10.10 -4.35
CA TRP A 94 1.87 9.29 -5.27
C TRP A 94 1.38 9.61 -6.69
N ASP A 95 2.20 10.35 -7.46
CA ASP A 95 1.77 11.03 -8.69
C ASP A 95 0.56 11.94 -8.45
N SER A 96 -0.59 11.69 -9.08
CA SER A 96 -1.84 12.41 -8.80
C SER A 96 -2.70 11.70 -7.74
N ASP A 97 -2.32 10.50 -7.32
CA ASP A 97 -3.09 9.65 -6.42
C ASP A 97 -2.83 9.96 -4.95
N VAL A 98 -3.86 9.78 -4.12
CA VAL A 98 -3.75 9.96 -2.67
C VAL A 98 -3.92 8.61 -2.00
N VAL A 99 -2.89 8.20 -1.25
CA VAL A 99 -2.90 6.99 -0.44
C VAL A 99 -3.03 7.36 1.02
N HIS A 100 -4.11 6.90 1.64
CA HIS A 100 -4.44 7.15 3.04
C HIS A 100 -4.49 5.84 3.82
N TRP A 101 -3.64 5.73 4.85
CA TRP A 101 -3.62 4.64 5.82
C TRP A 101 -4.15 5.14 7.16
N GLU A 102 -5.09 4.40 7.73
CA GLU A 102 -5.64 4.64 9.07
C GLU A 102 -5.52 3.38 9.93
N ILE A 103 -5.02 3.56 11.16
CA ILE A 103 -4.95 2.54 12.20
C ILE A 103 -5.82 2.97 13.37
N ALA A 104 -6.87 2.19 13.63
CA ALA A 104 -7.80 2.42 14.73
C ALA A 104 -7.74 1.27 15.74
N PRO A 105 -7.44 1.51 17.04
CA PRO A 105 -7.50 0.47 18.06
C PRO A 105 -8.90 -0.16 18.14
N ASP A 106 -8.99 -1.47 18.32
CA ASP A 106 -10.28 -2.18 18.42
C ASP A 106 -10.79 -2.34 19.86
N GLY A 107 -10.01 -1.87 20.85
CA GLY A 107 -10.32 -1.95 22.28
C GLY A 107 -10.00 -3.30 22.94
N SER A 108 -9.58 -4.32 22.18
CA SER A 108 -9.18 -5.65 22.67
C SER A 108 -7.67 -5.86 22.75
N GLY A 109 -6.90 -4.86 22.30
CA GLY A 109 -5.44 -4.92 22.14
C GLY A 109 -5.00 -5.12 20.68
N GLY A 110 -5.96 -5.30 19.76
CA GLY A 110 -5.76 -5.29 18.32
C GLY A 110 -6.10 -3.93 17.69
N CYS A 111 -6.13 -3.90 16.36
CA CYS A 111 -6.50 -2.72 15.59
C CYS A 111 -7.13 -3.06 14.23
N TRP A 112 -7.84 -2.09 13.69
CA TRP A 112 -8.28 -2.05 12.30
C TRP A 112 -7.27 -1.25 11.48
N LEU A 113 -6.75 -1.86 10.41
CA LEU A 113 -5.97 -1.18 9.39
C LEU A 113 -6.87 -0.92 8.19
N THR A 114 -7.02 0.34 7.81
CA THR A 114 -7.75 0.77 6.62
C THR A 114 -6.78 1.40 5.64
N LEU A 115 -6.82 0.95 4.39
CA LEU A 115 -6.22 1.61 3.24
C LEU A 115 -7.33 2.25 2.41
N THR A 116 -7.16 3.51 2.03
CA THR A 116 -7.95 4.16 0.98
C THR A 116 -6.99 4.71 -0.08
N HIS A 117 -7.09 4.20 -1.30
CA HIS A 117 -6.35 4.69 -2.45
C HIS A 117 -7.31 5.46 -3.37
N THR A 118 -7.10 6.75 -3.53
CA THR A 118 -7.93 7.60 -4.39
C THR A 118 -7.20 7.88 -5.70
N ALA A 119 -7.74 7.35 -6.80
CA ALA A 119 -7.22 7.46 -8.16
C ALA A 119 -8.14 8.28 -9.07
N GLU A 120 -7.66 8.71 -10.23
CA GLU A 120 -8.45 9.49 -11.19
C GLU A 120 -9.63 8.69 -11.76
N ASP A 121 -9.42 7.43 -12.13
CA ASP A 121 -10.45 6.57 -12.68
C ASP A 121 -10.52 5.17 -12.04
N GLU A 122 -11.54 4.41 -12.44
CA GLU A 122 -11.86 3.11 -11.86
C GLU A 122 -10.91 2.02 -12.34
N ASP A 123 -10.42 2.09 -13.57
CA ASP A 123 -9.51 1.10 -14.13
C ASP A 123 -8.15 1.19 -13.44
N ASP A 124 -7.66 2.40 -13.18
CA ASP A 124 -6.47 2.67 -12.39
C ASP A 124 -6.64 2.20 -10.95
N ALA A 125 -7.77 2.51 -10.29
CA ALA A 125 -8.04 2.05 -8.93
C ALA A 125 -8.02 0.52 -8.84
N LEU A 126 -8.65 -0.18 -9.80
CA LEU A 126 -8.70 -1.65 -9.84
C LEU A 126 -7.32 -2.25 -10.14
N ALA A 127 -6.51 -1.64 -11.00
CA ALA A 127 -5.14 -2.07 -11.28
C ALA A 127 -4.28 -2.08 -10.01
N HIS A 128 -4.44 -1.08 -9.14
CA HIS A 128 -3.75 -1.02 -7.85
C HIS A 128 -4.29 -2.03 -6.82
N GLY A 129 -5.57 -2.42 -6.93
CA GLY A 129 -6.24 -3.32 -5.98
C GLY A 129 -5.51 -4.66 -5.78
N ALA A 130 -5.01 -5.25 -6.86
CA ALA A 130 -4.27 -6.50 -6.78
C ALA A 130 -2.92 -6.34 -6.06
N GLY A 131 -2.21 -5.24 -6.31
CA GLY A 131 -0.96 -4.90 -5.64
C GLY A 131 -1.16 -4.67 -4.14
N TRP A 132 -2.18 -3.91 -3.75
CA TRP A 132 -2.52 -3.71 -2.35
C TRP A 132 -2.93 -5.00 -1.66
N HIS A 133 -3.71 -5.84 -2.32
CA HIS A 133 -4.11 -7.13 -1.77
C HIS A 133 -2.91 -8.03 -1.48
N ALA A 134 -1.98 -8.19 -2.44
CA ALA A 134 -0.73 -8.91 -2.20
C ALA A 134 0.08 -8.27 -1.05
N GLY A 135 0.12 -6.93 -1.00
CA GLY A 135 0.76 -6.19 0.09
C GLY A 135 0.18 -6.55 1.47
N PHE A 136 -1.14 -6.63 1.61
CA PHE A 136 -1.79 -7.05 2.85
C PHE A 136 -1.42 -8.50 3.25
N GLU A 137 -1.32 -9.44 2.30
CA GLU A 137 -0.88 -10.81 2.60
C GLU A 137 0.57 -10.84 3.15
N VAL A 138 1.45 -9.97 2.66
CA VAL A 138 2.82 -9.84 3.20
C VAL A 138 2.84 -9.13 4.55
N ILE A 139 2.05 -8.07 4.75
CA ILE A 139 1.91 -7.38 6.04
C ILE A 139 1.47 -8.39 7.12
N GLU A 140 0.48 -9.22 6.82
CA GLU A 140 0.02 -10.28 7.72
C GLU A 140 1.15 -11.27 8.04
N ALA A 141 1.87 -11.75 7.04
CA ALA A 141 3.01 -12.64 7.25
C ALA A 141 4.11 -12.02 8.13
N GLN A 142 4.46 -10.75 7.91
CA GLN A 142 5.45 -10.04 8.74
C GLN A 142 4.98 -9.87 10.19
N LEU A 143 3.71 -9.53 10.40
CA LEU A 143 3.13 -9.40 11.72
C LEU A 143 3.08 -10.74 12.46
N GLU A 144 2.90 -11.84 11.74
CA GLU A 144 2.97 -13.20 12.29
C GLU A 144 4.41 -13.69 12.49
N GLY A 145 5.42 -12.99 11.96
CA GLY A 145 6.81 -13.42 11.97
C GLY A 145 7.08 -14.62 11.04
N ARG A 146 6.24 -14.81 10.02
CA ARG A 146 6.39 -15.86 9.01
C ARG A 146 7.14 -15.31 7.79
N PRO A 147 8.17 -16.02 7.28
CA PRO A 147 8.76 -15.69 6.00
C PRO A 147 7.77 -15.96 4.86
N ILE A 148 7.89 -15.19 3.79
CA ILE A 148 7.26 -15.50 2.50
C ILE A 148 8.28 -16.18 1.59
N ASP A 149 7.86 -17.22 0.90
CA ASP A 149 8.65 -17.97 -0.09
C ASP A 149 8.13 -17.77 -1.53
N TRP A 150 7.22 -16.82 -1.70
CA TRP A 150 6.58 -16.43 -2.96
C TRP A 150 6.84 -14.96 -3.27
N SER A 151 6.68 -14.60 -4.55
CA SER A 151 6.85 -13.23 -5.02
C SER A 151 5.56 -12.43 -4.86
N PRO A 152 5.54 -11.32 -4.10
CA PRO A 152 4.35 -10.46 -4.00
C PRO A 152 3.91 -9.88 -5.34
N ARG A 153 4.84 -9.71 -6.28
CA ARG A 153 4.56 -9.27 -7.63
C ARG A 153 3.80 -10.32 -8.42
N GLU A 154 4.28 -11.56 -8.41
CA GLU A 154 3.61 -12.66 -9.12
C GLU A 154 2.23 -12.89 -8.50
N ARG A 155 2.15 -12.81 -7.17
CA ARG A 155 0.89 -12.85 -6.44
C ARG A 155 -0.08 -11.73 -6.86
N ALA A 156 0.40 -10.50 -6.99
CA ALA A 156 -0.41 -9.38 -7.50
C ALA A 156 -0.87 -9.63 -8.95
N ALA A 157 -0.02 -10.21 -9.81
CA ALA A 157 -0.39 -10.51 -11.19
C ALA A 157 -1.47 -11.60 -11.28
N GLU A 158 -1.40 -12.64 -10.44
CA GLU A 158 -2.46 -13.65 -10.29
C GLU A 158 -3.77 -13.00 -9.82
N LEU A 159 -3.68 -12.16 -8.79
CA LEU A 159 -4.85 -11.49 -8.21
C LEU A 159 -5.50 -10.50 -9.18
N ALA A 160 -4.73 -9.90 -10.12
CA ALA A 160 -5.23 -8.91 -11.07
C ALA A 160 -6.40 -9.43 -11.92
N GLU A 161 -6.47 -10.74 -12.18
CA GLU A 161 -7.60 -11.34 -12.90
C GLU A 161 -8.93 -11.19 -12.14
N HIS A 162 -8.89 -11.11 -10.81
CA HIS A 162 -10.05 -10.91 -9.95
C HIS A 162 -10.46 -9.45 -9.78
N TYR A 163 -9.59 -8.51 -10.14
CA TYR A 163 -9.86 -7.06 -10.12
C TYR A 163 -10.26 -6.53 -11.49
N ARG A 164 -10.14 -7.32 -12.57
CA ARG A 164 -10.70 -6.95 -13.88
C ARG A 164 -12.22 -7.06 -13.84
N ARG A 165 -12.91 -6.07 -14.42
CA ARG A 165 -14.33 -6.23 -14.72
C ARG A 165 -14.54 -7.47 -15.61
N PRO A 166 -15.61 -8.25 -15.42
CA PRO A 166 -16.05 -9.16 -16.46
C PRO A 166 -16.32 -8.33 -17.71
N SER A 167 -15.62 -8.63 -18.81
CA SER A 167 -15.92 -8.07 -20.11
C SER A 167 -17.38 -8.39 -20.44
N ALA A 168 -18.19 -7.33 -20.62
CA ALA A 168 -19.60 -7.43 -20.98
C ALA A 168 -19.79 -8.04 -22.37
#